data_AF-A0A7G7MBP8-F1
#
_entry.id   AF-A0A7G7MBP8-F1
#
_cell.length_a   1.000
_cell.length_b   1.000
_cell.length_c   1.000
_cell.angle_alpha   90.00
_cell.angle_beta   90.00
_cell.angle_gamma   90.00
#
_symmetry.space_group_name_H-M   'P 1'
#
loop_
_entity.id
_entity.type
_entity.pdbx_description
1 polymer ?
#
loop_
_entity_poly.entity_id
_entity_poly.type
_entity_poly.pdbx_seq_one_letter_code
_entity_poly.pdbx_strand_id
1 'polypeptide(L)'
;MSLALATDDRRSRRRRHALAAAGLTTSLLVLGLALSAPTDQAEVVAPPDVVGLIQVPGGVAAVSQRHGPALVADGRAAGFTHDELGAALAASNLAPRVSSAAGPGVYEATLVEQAWGDPASMLARLRGELPASDSAAAGPATAARSMHYRIIAGDPRGDYVVVSLLADTEQARNAGGLARVDLTLRWDDGDWRLRVPTPRPSLHLDTTGYVLLGALP
;
A
#
# COMPACT_ATOMS: atom_id res chain seq x y z
N MET A 1 -6.81 -5.23 -56.28
CA MET A 1 -6.97 -6.63 -56.75
C MET A 1 -6.33 -7.53 -55.70
N SER A 2 -7.14 -8.43 -55.10
CA SER A 2 -6.79 -9.59 -54.22
C SER A 2 -6.10 -9.25 -52.88
N LEU A 3 -6.71 -9.22 -51.68
CA LEU A 3 -7.71 -10.09 -51.01
C LEU A 3 -7.23 -11.54 -50.82
N ALA A 4 -6.74 -11.86 -49.60
CA ALA A 4 -6.64 -13.23 -49.09
C ALA A 4 -6.86 -13.22 -47.56
N LEU A 5 -8.12 -13.47 -47.19
CA LEU A 5 -8.57 -13.89 -45.87
C LEU A 5 -8.07 -15.31 -45.57
N ALA A 6 -7.61 -15.56 -44.35
CA ALA A 6 -7.47 -16.91 -43.80
C ALA A 6 -8.28 -17.01 -42.51
N THR A 7 -9.48 -17.57 -42.65
CA THR A 7 -10.37 -18.07 -41.60
C THR A 7 -10.31 -19.59 -41.63
N ASP A 8 -9.97 -20.24 -40.52
CA ASP A 8 -10.27 -21.64 -40.20
C ASP A 8 -9.77 -21.94 -38.77
N ASP A 9 -10.34 -22.80 -37.93
CA ASP A 9 -11.59 -23.56 -37.96
C ASP A 9 -11.91 -24.02 -36.52
N ARG A 10 -13.19 -24.26 -36.27
CA ARG A 10 -13.83 -25.24 -35.35
C ARG A 10 -13.14 -25.61 -34.03
N ARG A 11 -13.73 -25.18 -32.90
CA ARG A 11 -14.83 -25.89 -32.18
C ARG A 11 -14.64 -27.42 -32.06
N SER A 12 -14.11 -27.88 -30.93
CA SER A 12 -14.31 -29.26 -30.46
C SER A 12 -15.35 -29.30 -29.32
N ARG A 13 -16.53 -29.83 -29.68
CA ARG A 13 -17.59 -30.33 -28.79
C ARG A 13 -17.12 -31.62 -28.10
N ARG A 14 -17.28 -31.73 -26.77
CA ARG A 14 -17.67 -32.99 -26.09
C ARG A 14 -18.53 -32.63 -24.87
N ARG A 15 -19.86 -32.79 -24.99
CA ARG A 15 -20.70 -33.95 -24.58
C ARG A 15 -20.82 -34.03 -23.05
N ARG A 16 -21.91 -33.57 -22.42
CA ARG A 16 -23.29 -34.12 -22.34
C ARG A 16 -23.45 -35.32 -21.37
N HIS A 17 -24.31 -35.07 -20.38
CA HIS A 17 -25.25 -35.97 -19.66
C HIS A 17 -24.76 -36.88 -18.52
N ALA A 18 -25.30 -36.62 -17.31
CA ALA A 18 -26.14 -37.53 -16.51
C ALA A 18 -26.68 -36.72 -15.31
N LEU A 19 -27.93 -36.25 -15.26
CA LEU A 19 -29.17 -36.96 -14.87
C LEU A 19 -29.10 -37.72 -13.53
N ALA A 20 -29.85 -37.15 -12.57
CA ALA A 20 -30.78 -37.78 -11.64
C ALA A 20 -30.26 -38.75 -10.57
N ALA A 21 -30.50 -38.37 -9.31
CA ALA A 21 -31.16 -39.26 -8.36
C ALA A 21 -31.92 -38.42 -7.32
N ALA A 22 -33.24 -38.47 -7.41
CA ALA A 22 -34.14 -38.10 -6.34
C ALA A 22 -34.01 -39.12 -5.20
N GLY A 23 -33.84 -38.64 -3.98
CA GLY A 23 -33.88 -39.44 -2.75
C GLY A 23 -34.82 -38.77 -1.76
N LEU A 24 -36.08 -39.21 -1.80
CA LEU A 24 -37.13 -38.89 -0.83
C LEU A 24 -36.89 -39.74 0.43
N THR A 25 -36.72 -39.13 1.59
CA THR A 25 -36.83 -39.80 2.91
C THR A 25 -37.12 -38.72 3.97
N THR A 26 -38.39 -38.48 4.29
CA THR A 26 -39.11 -38.98 5.48
C THR A 26 -38.53 -38.51 6.81
N SER A 27 -39.12 -37.41 7.30
CA SER A 27 -39.57 -37.17 8.67
C SER A 27 -38.64 -37.49 9.85
N LEU A 28 -38.24 -36.43 10.58
CA LEU A 28 -38.53 -36.34 12.01
C LEU A 28 -38.54 -34.86 12.44
N LEU A 29 -39.74 -34.31 12.60
CA LEU A 29 -39.97 -32.99 13.18
C LEU A 29 -39.89 -33.14 14.71
N VAL A 30 -38.72 -32.95 15.29
CA VAL A 30 -38.59 -32.73 16.75
C VAL A 30 -38.67 -31.24 16.98
N LEU A 31 -39.86 -30.79 17.40
CA LEU A 31 -40.12 -29.44 17.87
C LEU A 31 -39.50 -29.29 19.27
N GLY A 32 -38.18 -29.12 19.32
CA GLY A 32 -37.47 -28.67 20.50
C GLY A 32 -37.49 -27.15 20.55
N LEU A 33 -38.37 -26.56 21.36
CA LEU A 33 -38.25 -25.16 21.79
C LEU A 33 -37.00 -25.03 22.67
N ALA A 34 -35.83 -24.86 22.03
CA ALA A 34 -34.68 -24.27 22.69
C ALA A 34 -34.89 -22.76 22.66
N LEU A 35 -35.17 -22.17 23.83
CA LEU A 35 -34.92 -20.75 24.07
C LEU A 35 -33.42 -20.53 23.85
N SER A 36 -33.02 -20.20 22.63
CA SER A 36 -31.70 -19.65 22.35
C SER A 36 -31.68 -18.27 22.99
N ALA A 37 -31.17 -18.17 24.22
CA ALA A 37 -30.75 -16.89 24.75
C ALA A 37 -29.79 -16.26 23.72
N PRO A 38 -29.91 -14.97 23.40
CA PRO A 38 -28.88 -14.30 22.64
C PRO A 38 -27.60 -14.41 23.47
N THR A 39 -26.67 -15.26 23.04
CA THR A 39 -25.30 -15.18 23.51
C THR A 39 -24.79 -13.85 23.00
N ASP A 40 -24.92 -12.83 23.84
CA ASP A 40 -24.25 -11.55 23.70
C ASP A 40 -22.75 -11.86 23.79
N GLN A 41 -22.18 -12.30 22.67
CA GLN A 41 -20.74 -12.41 22.53
C GLN A 41 -20.26 -10.98 22.51
N ALA A 42 -19.93 -10.47 23.70
CA ALA A 42 -19.18 -9.24 23.86
C ALA A 42 -18.02 -9.30 22.87
N GLU A 43 -18.10 -8.47 21.83
CA GLU A 43 -17.06 -8.35 20.83
C GLU A 43 -15.78 -8.02 21.58
N VAL A 44 -14.84 -8.97 21.62
CA VAL A 44 -13.55 -8.75 22.26
C VAL A 44 -12.83 -7.74 21.39
N VAL A 45 -12.97 -6.45 21.75
CA VAL A 45 -12.30 -5.35 21.08
C VAL A 45 -10.81 -5.57 21.25
N ALA A 46 -10.16 -6.03 20.18
CA ALA A 46 -8.72 -6.17 20.15
C ALA A 46 -8.09 -4.80 20.46
N PRO A 47 -6.99 -4.75 21.22
CA PRO A 47 -6.30 -3.50 21.50
C PRO A 47 -5.96 -2.77 20.18
N PRO A 48 -6.01 -1.43 20.19
CA PRO A 48 -5.67 -0.62 19.03
C PRO A 48 -4.25 -0.98 18.60
N ASP A 49 -4.08 -1.12 17.29
CA ASP A 49 -2.79 -1.45 16.72
C ASP A 49 -1.80 -0.31 16.92
N VAL A 50 -0.56 -0.65 17.28
CA VAL A 50 0.49 0.33 17.58
C VAL A 50 1.34 0.51 16.33
N VAL A 51 1.30 1.71 15.76
CA VAL A 51 2.14 2.08 14.63
C VAL A 51 3.41 2.76 15.13
N GLY A 52 4.57 2.18 14.80
CA GLY A 52 5.89 2.73 15.11
C GLY A 52 6.53 3.39 13.89
N LEU A 53 7.42 4.35 14.10
CA LEU A 53 8.29 4.90 13.06
C LEU A 53 9.68 4.24 13.13
N ILE A 54 10.20 3.77 11.99
CA ILE A 54 11.53 3.17 11.88
C ILE A 54 12.35 3.82 10.77
N GLN A 55 13.68 3.74 10.88
CA GLN A 55 14.59 4.11 9.80
C GLN A 55 14.51 3.09 8.66
N VAL A 56 14.48 3.59 7.43
CA VAL A 56 14.47 2.80 6.19
C VAL A 56 15.42 3.44 5.17
N PRO A 57 15.82 2.72 4.12
CA PRO A 57 16.55 3.36 3.02
C PRO A 57 15.78 4.56 2.47
N GLY A 58 16.45 5.71 2.44
CA GLY A 58 15.87 6.98 1.97
C GLY A 58 15.05 7.76 2.98
N GLY A 59 14.86 7.29 4.22
CA GLY A 59 14.19 8.10 5.26
C GLY A 59 13.60 7.31 6.42
N VAL A 60 12.40 7.73 6.83
CA VAL A 60 11.62 7.11 7.91
C VAL A 60 10.34 6.55 7.31
N ALA A 61 9.85 5.43 7.84
CA ALA A 61 8.55 4.89 7.46
C ALA A 61 7.80 4.37 8.69
N ALA A 62 6.47 4.30 8.56
CA ALA A 62 5.60 3.73 9.57
C ALA A 62 5.47 2.21 9.40
N VAL A 63 5.39 1.48 10.51
CA VAL A 63 5.21 0.02 10.54
C VAL A 63 4.19 -0.38 11.59
N SER A 64 3.47 -1.46 11.29
CA SER A 64 2.43 -2.06 12.10
C SER A 64 2.57 -3.59 12.08
N GLN A 65 2.31 -4.24 13.22
CA GLN A 65 2.27 -5.70 13.26
C GLN A 65 1.05 -6.28 12.53
N ARG A 66 -0.06 -5.54 12.48
CA ARG A 66 -1.33 -6.00 11.89
C ARG A 66 -1.48 -5.62 10.42
N HIS A 67 -1.04 -4.44 10.04
CA HIS A 67 -1.28 -3.81 8.74
C HIS A 67 -0.02 -3.75 7.85
N GLY A 68 1.13 -4.17 8.39
CA GLY A 68 2.36 -4.38 7.64
C GLY A 68 3.43 -3.30 7.83
N PRO A 69 4.58 -3.46 7.17
CA PRO A 69 4.89 -4.54 6.23
C PRO A 69 5.07 -5.89 6.92
N ALA A 70 4.59 -6.97 6.29
CA ALA A 70 4.81 -8.33 6.76
C ALA A 70 6.20 -8.88 6.37
N LEU A 71 6.82 -8.33 5.32
CA LEU A 71 8.13 -8.71 4.83
C LEU A 71 9.01 -7.47 4.66
N VAL A 72 10.24 -7.54 5.19
CA VAL A 72 11.30 -6.56 4.92
C VAL A 72 12.55 -7.32 4.48
N ALA A 73 13.02 -7.06 3.25
CA ALA A 73 14.18 -7.74 2.66
C ALA A 73 14.89 -6.81 1.67
N ASP A 74 16.22 -6.82 1.65
CA ASP A 74 17.05 -6.01 0.74
C ASP A 74 16.67 -4.53 0.70
N GLY A 75 16.34 -3.97 1.86
CA GLY A 75 15.92 -2.58 1.98
C GLY A 75 14.51 -2.26 1.47
N ARG A 76 13.73 -3.25 1.02
CA ARG A 76 12.34 -3.13 0.56
C ARG A 76 11.35 -3.64 1.60
N ALA A 77 10.09 -3.25 1.46
CA ALA A 77 9.01 -3.60 2.37
C ALA A 77 7.77 -4.01 1.58
N ALA A 78 7.13 -5.12 1.96
CA ALA A 78 6.00 -5.71 1.26
C ALA A 78 5.02 -6.41 2.22
N GLY A 79 3.86 -6.80 1.71
CA GLY A 79 2.81 -7.48 2.47
C GLY A 79 2.04 -6.52 3.36
N PHE A 80 1.57 -5.41 2.79
CA PHE A 80 0.66 -4.48 3.44
C PHE A 80 -0.79 -4.99 3.32
N THR A 81 -1.66 -4.67 4.28
CA THR A 81 -3.07 -5.06 4.19
C THR A 81 -3.83 -4.24 3.15
N HIS A 82 -4.88 -4.85 2.55
CA HIS A 82 -5.78 -4.19 1.60
C HIS A 82 -6.84 -3.36 2.32
N ASP A 83 -6.39 -2.41 3.14
CA ASP A 83 -7.24 -1.49 3.89
C ASP A 83 -6.59 -0.10 4.00
N GLU A 84 -7.27 0.81 4.69
CA GLU A 84 -6.84 2.21 4.81
C GLU A 84 -5.47 2.36 5.48
N LEU A 85 -5.26 1.65 6.60
CA LEU A 85 -4.02 1.74 7.34
C LEU A 85 -2.88 1.05 6.58
N GLY A 86 -3.13 -0.10 5.94
CA GLY A 86 -2.17 -0.75 5.05
C GLY A 86 -1.76 0.13 3.87
N ALA A 87 -2.69 0.87 3.27
CA ALA A 87 -2.38 1.85 2.22
C ALA A 87 -1.51 3.00 2.75
N ALA A 88 -1.80 3.54 3.93
CA ALA A 88 -1.00 4.60 4.54
C ALA A 88 0.43 4.13 4.88
N LEU A 89 0.56 2.92 5.43
CA LEU A 89 1.84 2.28 5.73
C LEU A 89 2.64 2.01 4.46
N ALA A 90 1.99 1.49 3.40
CA ALA A 90 2.61 1.29 2.09
C ALA A 90 3.11 2.61 1.50
N ALA A 91 2.30 3.66 1.52
CA ALA A 91 2.70 4.99 1.06
C ALA A 91 3.95 5.50 1.79
N SER A 92 3.98 5.36 3.14
CA SER A 92 5.11 5.80 3.96
C SER A 92 6.39 4.98 3.71
N ASN A 93 6.25 3.71 3.32
CA ASN A 93 7.37 2.83 3.06
C ASN A 93 7.93 2.95 1.64
N LEU A 94 7.07 3.02 0.63
CA LEU A 94 7.49 3.02 -0.77
C LEU A 94 8.07 4.38 -1.20
N ALA A 95 7.53 5.49 -0.70
CA ALA A 95 7.97 6.83 -1.09
C ALA A 95 9.47 7.12 -0.82
N PRO A 96 10.03 6.87 0.38
CA PRO A 96 11.47 7.08 0.61
C PRO A 96 12.34 6.13 -0.23
N ARG A 97 11.86 4.91 -0.50
CA ARG A 97 12.61 3.86 -1.21
C ARG A 97 12.75 4.11 -2.71
N VAL A 98 11.91 4.97 -3.30
CA VAL A 98 12.07 5.44 -4.70
C VAL A 98 12.86 6.74 -4.82
N SER A 99 13.51 7.20 -3.75
CA SER A 99 14.38 8.39 -3.76
C SER A 99 15.85 8.02 -3.98
N SER A 100 16.66 8.98 -4.44
CA SER A 100 18.11 8.80 -4.59
C SER A 100 18.81 8.52 -3.26
N ALA A 101 18.25 9.00 -2.14
CA ALA A 101 18.77 8.74 -0.79
C ALA A 101 18.62 7.27 -0.33
N ALA A 102 17.81 6.45 -1.02
CA ALA A 102 17.72 5.02 -0.75
C ALA A 102 18.91 4.23 -1.34
N GLY A 103 19.66 4.84 -2.26
CA GLY A 103 20.74 4.18 -2.99
C GLY A 103 20.24 3.30 -4.15
N PRO A 104 21.07 3.09 -5.19
CA PRO A 104 20.66 2.40 -6.42
C PRO A 104 20.17 0.97 -6.19
N GLY A 105 20.80 0.22 -5.29
CA GLY A 105 20.37 -1.14 -4.97
C GLY A 105 18.91 -1.23 -4.48
N VAL A 106 18.41 -0.17 -3.82
CA VAL A 106 17.04 -0.13 -3.31
C VAL A 106 16.09 0.53 -4.30
N TYR A 107 16.41 1.71 -4.82
CA TYR A 107 15.46 2.42 -5.68
C TYR A 107 15.25 1.71 -7.02
N GLU A 108 16.27 1.05 -7.59
CA GLU A 108 16.10 0.33 -8.86
C GLU A 108 15.15 -0.85 -8.70
N ALA A 109 15.38 -1.67 -7.66
CA ALA A 109 14.52 -2.81 -7.35
C ALA A 109 13.10 -2.38 -6.97
N THR A 110 12.96 -1.29 -6.19
CA THR A 110 11.64 -0.75 -5.81
C THR A 110 10.86 -0.26 -7.03
N LEU A 111 11.51 0.43 -7.98
CA LEU A 111 10.86 0.91 -9.20
C LEU A 111 10.44 -0.21 -10.14
N VAL A 112 11.20 -1.30 -10.20
CA VAL A 112 10.88 -2.46 -11.05
C VAL A 112 9.75 -3.28 -10.47
N GLU A 113 9.75 -3.53 -9.17
CA GLU A 113 8.87 -4.54 -8.55
C GLU A 113 7.66 -3.92 -7.84
N GLN A 114 7.80 -2.73 -7.27
CA GLN A 114 6.81 -2.14 -6.36
C GLN A 114 6.22 -0.82 -6.87
N ALA A 115 6.52 -0.45 -8.11
CA ALA A 115 6.02 0.76 -8.73
C ALA A 115 5.30 0.49 -10.07
N TRP A 116 4.50 1.47 -10.50
CA TRP A 116 3.83 1.48 -11.79
C TRP A 116 3.74 2.91 -12.34
N GLY A 117 3.29 3.07 -13.59
CA GLY A 117 3.29 4.35 -14.28
C GLY A 117 4.50 4.46 -15.20
N ASP A 118 5.43 5.37 -14.91
CA ASP A 118 6.64 5.56 -15.71
C ASP A 118 7.94 5.37 -14.89
N PRO A 119 8.27 4.13 -14.50
CA PRO A 119 9.49 3.83 -13.75
C PRO A 119 10.76 4.09 -14.57
N ALA A 120 10.71 4.00 -15.90
CA ALA A 120 11.85 4.23 -16.77
C ALA A 120 12.32 5.69 -16.72
N SER A 121 11.41 6.66 -16.83
CA SER A 121 11.75 8.08 -16.69
C SER A 121 12.19 8.43 -15.27
N MET A 122 11.56 7.83 -14.25
CA MET A 122 11.96 8.01 -12.86
C MET A 122 13.40 7.52 -12.63
N LEU A 123 13.75 6.36 -13.19
CA LEU A 123 15.08 5.78 -13.11
C LEU A 123 16.13 6.62 -13.85
N ALA A 124 15.80 7.12 -15.05
CA ALA A 124 16.68 8.01 -15.81
C ALA A 124 16.97 9.31 -15.03
N ARG A 125 15.96 9.87 -14.35
CA ARG A 125 16.13 11.03 -13.47
C ARG A 125 17.06 10.72 -12.30
N LEU A 126 16.84 9.63 -11.58
CA LEU A 126 17.65 9.24 -10.42
C LEU A 126 19.11 8.93 -10.79
N ARG A 127 19.36 8.39 -11.99
CA ARG A 127 20.73 8.17 -12.51
C ARG A 127 21.40 9.45 -13.00
N GLY A 128 20.61 10.43 -13.44
CA GLY A 128 21.10 11.76 -13.86
C GLY A 128 21.33 12.72 -12.69
N GLU A 129 20.73 12.46 -11.53
CA GLU A 129 21.15 13.05 -10.27
C GLU A 129 22.56 12.52 -9.97
N LEU A 130 23.57 13.41 -10.06
CA LEU A 130 24.97 13.14 -9.67
C LEU A 130 25.00 12.31 -8.38
N PRO A 131 25.96 11.37 -8.22
CA PRO A 131 25.99 10.51 -7.05
C PRO A 131 25.89 11.38 -5.80
N ALA A 132 24.83 11.18 -5.01
CA ALA A 132 24.61 11.88 -3.77
C ALA A 132 25.84 11.61 -2.90
N SER A 133 26.77 12.57 -2.84
CA SER A 133 28.12 12.48 -2.26
C SER A 133 28.16 11.67 -0.96
N ASP A 134 28.33 10.34 -0.99
CA ASP A 134 28.23 9.44 0.18
C ASP A 134 27.24 9.93 1.26
N SER A 135 26.14 10.58 0.82
CA SER A 135 25.35 11.41 1.69
C SER A 135 24.38 10.45 2.31
N ALA A 136 24.84 9.94 3.46
CA ALA A 136 24.09 9.22 4.46
C ALA A 136 22.60 9.48 4.32
N ALA A 137 21.83 8.39 4.35
CA ALA A 137 20.40 8.32 4.60
C ALA A 137 19.84 9.67 5.04
N ALA A 138 18.89 10.24 4.26
CA ALA A 138 18.09 11.43 4.59
C ALA A 138 18.53 12.07 5.91
N GLY A 139 19.47 13.02 5.85
CA GLY A 139 20.14 13.54 7.05
C GLY A 139 19.13 13.95 8.13
N PRO A 140 19.53 14.11 9.39
CA PRO A 140 18.60 14.25 10.53
C PRO A 140 17.52 15.34 10.33
N ALA A 141 17.80 16.35 9.51
CA ALA A 141 16.84 17.40 9.15
C ALA A 141 15.61 16.91 8.35
N THR A 142 15.73 15.83 7.55
CA THR A 142 14.65 15.24 6.74
C THR A 142 14.02 14.00 7.37
N ALA A 143 14.54 13.53 8.50
CA ALA A 143 13.94 12.43 9.24
C ALA A 143 12.60 12.87 9.88
N ALA A 144 11.54 12.10 9.65
CA ALA A 144 10.22 12.37 10.20
C ALA A 144 10.19 12.01 11.71
N ARG A 145 9.77 12.97 12.54
CA ARG A 145 9.50 12.77 13.98
C ARG A 145 8.09 12.29 14.24
N SER A 146 7.15 12.72 13.39
CA SER A 146 5.80 12.17 13.32
C SER A 146 5.33 12.15 11.88
N MET A 147 4.39 11.25 11.59
CA MET A 147 3.72 11.14 10.31
C MET A 147 2.22 11.19 10.52
N HIS A 148 1.54 11.89 9.63
CA HIS A 148 0.08 11.92 9.57
C HIS A 148 -0.37 11.55 8.17
N TYR A 149 -1.57 10.99 8.03
CA TYR A 149 -2.09 10.60 6.75
C TYR A 149 -3.57 10.98 6.58
N ARG A 150 -3.99 11.06 5.32
CA ARG A 150 -5.39 11.19 4.94
C ARG A 150 -5.61 10.52 3.58
N ILE A 151 -6.71 9.80 3.42
CA ILE A 151 -7.19 9.40 2.10
C ILE A 151 -7.90 10.58 1.44
N ILE A 152 -7.41 11.03 0.29
CA ILE A 152 -7.94 12.21 -0.42
C ILE A 152 -8.70 11.85 -1.70
N ALA A 153 -8.53 10.64 -2.22
CA ALA A 153 -9.30 10.10 -3.35
C ALA A 153 -9.20 8.56 -3.40
N GLY A 154 -10.14 7.92 -4.11
CA GLY A 154 -10.19 6.47 -4.29
C GLY A 154 -10.86 5.72 -3.14
N ASP A 155 -10.72 4.40 -3.14
CA ASP A 155 -11.25 3.50 -2.10
C ASP A 155 -10.09 2.68 -1.52
N PRO A 156 -9.77 2.81 -0.22
CA PRO A 156 -8.70 2.04 0.40
C PRO A 156 -8.95 0.51 0.43
N ARG A 157 -10.17 0.05 0.15
CA ARG A 157 -10.49 -1.39 -0.06
C ARG A 157 -10.63 -1.75 -1.54
N GLY A 158 -10.49 -0.78 -2.43
CA GLY A 158 -10.54 -0.96 -3.88
C GLY A 158 -9.15 -0.97 -4.50
N ASP A 159 -9.10 -0.94 -5.82
CA ASP A 159 -7.84 -1.09 -6.55
C ASP A 159 -6.97 0.16 -6.52
N TYR A 160 -7.52 1.35 -6.24
CA TYR A 160 -6.80 2.62 -6.31
C TYR A 160 -7.13 3.53 -5.14
N VAL A 161 -6.10 4.18 -4.61
CA VAL A 161 -6.23 5.18 -3.55
C VAL A 161 -5.17 6.27 -3.69
N VAL A 162 -5.49 7.48 -3.25
CA VAL A 162 -4.53 8.56 -3.10
C VAL A 162 -4.39 8.89 -1.62
N VAL A 163 -3.18 8.66 -1.09
CA VAL A 163 -2.81 8.94 0.29
C VAL A 163 -2.05 10.26 0.33
N SER A 164 -2.56 11.23 1.08
CA SER A 164 -1.79 12.42 1.45
C SER A 164 -1.02 12.12 2.75
N LEU A 165 0.30 12.22 2.70
CA LEU A 165 1.18 12.07 3.86
C LEU A 165 1.74 13.42 4.28
N LEU A 166 1.70 13.69 5.59
CA LEU A 166 2.47 14.76 6.23
C LEU A 166 3.59 14.17 7.06
N ALA A 167 4.80 14.66 6.87
CA ALA A 167 5.93 14.36 7.72
C ALA A 167 6.33 15.62 8.51
N ASP A 168 6.42 15.47 9.83
CA ASP A 168 7.01 16.47 10.71
C ASP A 168 8.54 16.30 10.70
N THR A 169 9.20 17.09 9.86
CA THR A 169 10.67 17.11 9.75
C THR A 169 11.20 18.45 10.23
N GLU A 170 12.43 18.47 10.75
CA GLU A 170 13.06 19.72 11.17
C GLU A 170 13.18 20.72 10.01
N GLN A 171 13.53 20.23 8.81
CA GLN A 171 13.59 21.05 7.61
C GLN A 171 12.24 21.72 7.30
N ALA A 172 11.13 20.97 7.35
CA ALA A 172 9.81 21.53 7.06
C ALA A 172 9.38 22.52 8.15
N ARG A 173 9.70 22.24 9.41
CA ARG A 173 9.42 23.14 10.55
C ARG A 173 10.18 24.45 10.42
N ASN A 174 11.45 24.41 10.04
CA ASN A 174 12.25 25.60 9.76
C ASN A 174 11.69 26.42 8.60
N ALA A 175 10.98 25.77 7.65
CA ALA A 175 10.26 26.43 6.57
C ALA A 175 8.84 26.89 6.95
N GLY A 176 8.38 26.64 8.17
CA GLY A 176 7.08 27.09 8.69
C GLY A 176 5.93 26.10 8.56
N GLY A 177 6.20 24.79 8.46
CA GLY A 177 5.13 23.79 8.32
C GLY A 177 5.59 22.33 8.41
N LEU A 178 4.85 21.45 7.76
CA LEU A 178 5.11 20.02 7.59
C LEU A 178 5.35 19.72 6.10
N ALA A 179 6.11 18.67 5.80
CA ALA A 179 6.32 18.22 4.44
C ALA A 179 5.14 17.35 3.98
N ARG A 180 4.40 17.79 2.97
CA ARG A 180 3.27 17.08 2.37
C ARG A 180 3.65 16.42 1.06
N VAL A 181 3.24 15.18 0.86
CA VAL A 181 3.27 14.49 -0.43
C VAL A 181 1.98 13.71 -0.66
N ASP A 182 1.42 13.79 -1.86
CA ASP A 182 0.23 13.05 -2.26
C ASP A 182 0.65 11.87 -3.16
N LEU A 183 0.40 10.65 -2.71
CA LEU A 183 0.91 9.42 -3.32
C LEU A 183 -0.27 8.60 -3.84
N THR A 184 -0.24 8.25 -5.13
CA THR A 184 -1.23 7.34 -5.72
C THR A 184 -0.73 5.91 -5.58
N LEU A 185 -1.55 5.05 -5.00
CA LEU A 185 -1.29 3.62 -4.89
C LEU A 185 -2.28 2.82 -5.74
N ARG A 186 -1.85 1.63 -6.16
CA ARG A 186 -2.70 0.62 -6.77
C ARG A 186 -2.53 -0.71 -6.05
N TRP A 187 -3.62 -1.37 -5.69
CA TRP A 187 -3.57 -2.76 -5.22
C TRP A 187 -3.35 -3.68 -6.41
N ASP A 188 -2.30 -4.50 -6.38
CA ASP A 188 -1.91 -5.35 -7.50
C ASP A 188 -1.11 -6.55 -6.99
N ASP A 189 -1.54 -7.75 -7.38
CA ASP A 189 -0.90 -9.02 -6.99
C ASP A 189 -0.72 -9.18 -5.46
N GLY A 190 -1.72 -8.75 -4.69
CA GLY A 190 -1.73 -8.93 -3.23
C GLY A 190 -0.92 -7.90 -2.44
N ASP A 191 -0.47 -6.81 -3.07
CA ASP A 191 0.20 -5.71 -2.37
C ASP A 191 -0.09 -4.34 -2.98
N TRP A 192 0.25 -3.28 -2.26
CA TRP A 192 0.19 -1.91 -2.77
C TRP A 192 1.42 -1.57 -3.62
N ARG A 193 1.19 -1.00 -4.81
CA ARG A 193 2.22 -0.47 -5.70
C ARG A 193 2.11 1.04 -5.85
N LEU A 194 3.25 1.72 -5.81
CA LEU A 194 3.35 3.17 -5.90
C LEU A 194 3.35 3.67 -7.35
N ARG A 195 2.53 4.66 -7.67
CA ARG A 195 2.61 5.37 -8.95
C ARG A 195 3.85 6.25 -8.98
N VAL A 196 4.65 6.13 -10.04
CA VAL A 196 5.81 6.99 -10.31
C VAL A 196 5.67 7.71 -11.66
N PRO A 197 6.26 8.90 -11.82
CA PRO A 197 7.02 9.68 -10.82
C PRO A 197 6.16 10.20 -9.66
N THR A 198 6.74 10.28 -8.46
CA THR A 198 6.08 10.89 -7.30
C THR A 198 6.15 12.41 -7.39
N PRO A 199 5.13 13.14 -6.92
CA PRO A 199 5.21 14.60 -6.83
C PRO A 199 6.30 15.04 -5.86
N ARG A 200 6.79 16.27 -6.04
CA ARG A 200 7.70 16.90 -5.08
C ARG A 200 6.95 17.21 -3.79
N PRO A 201 7.57 17.02 -2.61
CA PRO A 201 7.00 17.48 -1.36
C PRO A 201 6.73 18.99 -1.38
N SER A 202 5.66 19.40 -0.71
CA SER A 202 5.24 20.80 -0.54
C SER A 202 5.06 21.13 0.93
N LEU A 203 5.01 22.41 1.29
CA LEU A 203 4.76 22.83 2.66
C LEU A 203 3.27 22.79 2.99
N HIS A 204 2.91 22.26 4.16
CA HIS A 204 1.55 22.28 4.70
C HIS A 204 1.57 22.82 6.14
N LEU A 205 0.59 23.65 6.51
CA LEU A 205 0.71 24.47 7.73
C LEU A 205 0.40 23.71 9.02
N ASP A 206 -0.55 22.79 8.98
CA ASP A 206 -1.04 22.08 10.16
C ASP A 206 -1.49 20.65 9.80
N THR A 207 -2.04 19.94 10.79
CA THR A 207 -2.49 18.54 10.66
C THR A 207 -4.02 18.42 10.60
N THR A 208 -4.74 19.52 10.37
CA THR A 208 -6.21 19.55 10.39
C THR A 208 -6.77 18.60 9.34
N GLY A 209 -7.57 17.64 9.79
CA GLY A 209 -8.17 16.62 8.92
C GLY A 209 -7.22 15.47 8.55
N TYR A 210 -6.04 15.37 9.18
CA TYR A 210 -5.17 14.20 9.09
C TYR A 210 -5.24 13.37 10.37
N VAL A 211 -5.02 12.06 10.21
CA VAL A 211 -4.90 11.11 11.31
C VAL A 211 -3.42 10.88 11.60
N LEU A 212 -3.04 10.83 12.88
CA LEU A 212 -1.68 10.46 13.27
C LEU A 212 -1.42 9.02 12.80
N LEU A 213 -0.44 8.85 11.92
CA LEU A 213 0.02 7.54 11.47
C LEU A 213 0.97 6.96 12.50
N GLY A 214 1.95 7.72 12.97
CA GLY A 214 2.91 7.28 13.97
C GLY A 214 3.83 8.43 14.40
N ALA A 215 4.49 8.26 15.55
CA ALA A 215 5.47 9.21 16.06
C ALA A 215 6.65 8.47 16.69
N LEU A 216 7.81 9.13 16.70
CA LEU A 216 8.91 8.71 17.57
C LEU A 216 8.50 8.94 19.03
N PRO A 217 8.93 8.06 19.96
CA PRO A 217 8.66 8.20 21.38
C PRO A 217 9.32 9.43 22.00
#